data_AF-A0A819BSD5-F1
#
_entry.id   AF-A0A819BSD5-F1
#
_cell.length_a   1.000
_cell.length_b   1.000
_cell.length_c   1.000
_cell.angle_alpha   90.00
_cell.angle_beta   90.00
_cell.angle_gamma   90.00
#
_symmetry.space_group_name_H-M   'P 1'
#
loop_
_entity.id
_entity.type
_entity.pdbx_description
1 polymer ?
#
loop_
_entity_poly.entity_id
_entity_poly.type
_entity_poly.pdbx_seq_one_letter_code
_entity_poly.pdbx_strand_id
1 'polypeptide(L)'
;MQQSYIAEIKKRSDPHDVVIVQMDFAQNFALMSQHEVQSAHFDKPQATVFTIFVVLGSEHKSFVIISDYLEHDTKFVYFAQQLVVSTVKQIAPRVRLINYVTDGAPSHFKNRHNILNLSFHEIDFGVRSIWTFTATSHGKGPVDGLGAAVKSTATRYLMRHGPE
;
A
#
# COMPACT_ATOMS: atom_id res chain seq x y z
N MET A 1 7.09 19.22 10.42
CA MET A 1 6.80 18.39 11.60
C MET A 1 6.59 16.91 11.23
N GLN A 2 5.69 16.54 10.29
CA GLN A 2 5.54 15.15 9.80
C GLN A 2 6.11 14.89 8.39
N GLN A 3 5.82 15.77 7.41
CA GLN A 3 6.42 15.66 6.07
C GLN A 3 7.96 15.74 6.09
N SER A 4 8.51 16.59 6.97
CA SER A 4 9.96 16.69 7.21
C SER A 4 10.55 15.37 7.73
N TYR A 5 9.83 14.67 8.60
CA TYR A 5 10.27 13.39 9.16
C TYR A 5 10.21 12.26 8.12
N ILE A 6 9.16 12.22 7.27
CA ILE A 6 9.10 11.28 6.15
C ILE A 6 10.24 11.56 5.16
N ALA A 7 10.55 12.83 4.89
CA ALA A 7 11.68 13.18 4.05
C ALA A 7 13.02 12.74 4.66
N GLU A 8 13.19 12.86 5.98
CA GLU A 8 14.36 12.34 6.69
C GLU A 8 14.47 10.82 6.66
N ILE A 9 13.36 10.09 6.82
CA ILE A 9 13.34 8.64 6.71
C ILE A 9 13.74 8.21 5.29
N LYS A 10 13.22 8.88 4.26
CA LYS A 10 13.58 8.61 2.87
C LYS A 10 15.06 8.87 2.60
N LYS A 11 15.66 9.88 3.23
CA LYS A 11 17.12 10.14 3.16
C LYS A 11 17.97 9.04 3.80
N ARG A 12 17.42 8.25 4.72
CA ARG A 12 18.10 7.09 5.30
C ARG A 12 18.01 5.85 4.42
N SER A 13 17.26 5.91 3.31
CA SER A 13 17.18 4.78 2.40
C SER A 13 18.52 4.54 1.71
N ASP A 14 18.90 3.27 1.63
CA ASP A 14 20.08 2.79 0.94
C ASP A 14 19.70 1.47 0.25
N PRO A 15 19.93 1.32 -1.07
CA PRO A 15 19.58 0.10 -1.80
C PRO A 15 20.21 -1.20 -1.25
N HIS A 16 21.24 -1.10 -0.43
CA HIS A 16 21.98 -2.22 0.15
C HIS A 16 21.79 -2.37 1.66
N ASP A 17 21.09 -1.45 2.33
CA ASP A 17 20.93 -1.49 3.78
C ASP A 17 19.47 -1.32 4.18
N VAL A 18 18.89 -0.15 3.91
CA VAL A 18 17.54 0.22 4.37
C VAL A 18 16.63 0.58 3.21
N VAL A 19 15.54 -0.19 3.05
CA VAL A 19 14.48 0.11 2.09
C VAL A 19 13.28 0.69 2.82
N ILE A 20 12.71 1.78 2.27
CA ILE A 20 11.51 2.40 2.83
C ILE A 20 10.32 2.00 1.98
N VAL A 21 9.29 1.45 2.60
CA VAL A 21 8.06 1.02 1.93
C VAL A 21 6.90 1.80 2.52
N GLN A 22 6.35 2.73 1.74
CA GLN A 22 5.12 3.43 2.09
C GLN A 22 3.92 2.66 1.53
N MET A 23 2.91 2.39 2.36
CA MET A 23 1.73 1.63 1.96
C MET A 23 0.45 2.29 2.44
N ASP A 24 -0.63 2.15 1.67
CA ASP A 24 -1.95 2.65 2.05
C ASP A 24 -3.10 1.92 1.34
N PHE A 25 -4.28 1.92 1.95
CA PHE A 25 -5.51 1.53 1.28
C PHE A 25 -6.10 2.74 0.55
N ALA A 26 -6.06 2.72 -0.78
CA ALA A 26 -6.94 3.61 -1.53
C ALA A 26 -8.37 3.06 -1.38
N GLN A 27 -9.32 3.91 -0.93
CA GLN A 27 -10.74 3.55 -0.82
C GLN A 27 -11.20 2.64 -1.95
N ASN A 28 -11.99 1.61 -1.61
CA ASN A 28 -12.48 0.59 -2.55
C ASN A 28 -13.03 1.23 -3.83
N PHE A 29 -12.61 0.67 -4.97
CA PHE A 29 -13.01 1.13 -6.28
C PHE A 29 -14.28 0.41 -6.71
N ALA A 30 -15.36 1.17 -6.94
CA ALA A 30 -16.58 0.64 -7.52
C ALA A 30 -16.44 0.57 -9.05
N LEU A 31 -16.69 -0.60 -9.62
CA LEU A 31 -16.67 -0.85 -11.07
C LEU A 31 -17.98 -0.36 -11.69
N MET A 32 -18.22 0.96 -11.71
CA MET A 32 -19.45 1.53 -12.27
C MET A 32 -19.34 1.75 -13.78
N SER A 33 -20.36 1.31 -14.51
CA SER A 33 -20.63 1.69 -15.91
C SER A 33 -21.71 2.77 -16.00
N GLN A 34 -21.69 3.56 -17.07
CA GLN A 34 -22.65 4.65 -17.30
C GLN A 34 -24.08 4.15 -17.59
N HIS A 35 -24.26 2.85 -17.83
CA HIS A 35 -25.53 2.22 -18.22
C HIS A 35 -26.14 1.27 -17.16
N GLU A 36 -25.93 1.50 -15.86
CA GLU A 36 -26.64 0.74 -14.82
C GLU A 36 -28.05 1.31 -14.56
N VAL A 37 -29.06 0.45 -14.67
CA VAL A 37 -30.45 0.76 -14.30
C VAL A 37 -30.53 0.98 -12.78
N GLN A 38 -31.38 1.90 -12.32
CA GLN A 38 -31.60 2.24 -10.89
C GLN A 38 -31.85 1.05 -9.94
N SER A 39 -32.09 -0.17 -10.44
CA SER A 39 -32.21 -1.38 -9.64
C SER A 39 -30.88 -1.98 -9.16
N ALA A 40 -29.72 -1.59 -9.73
CA ALA A 40 -28.39 -2.09 -9.36
C ALA A 40 -27.79 -1.38 -8.11
N HIS A 41 -28.63 -0.82 -7.25
CA HIS A 41 -28.21 0.10 -6.18
C HIS A 41 -27.64 -0.58 -4.93
N PHE A 42 -27.74 -1.91 -4.78
CA PHE A 42 -27.42 -2.61 -3.52
C PHE A 42 -26.18 -3.51 -3.53
N ASP A 43 -25.66 -3.96 -4.69
CA ASP A 43 -24.45 -4.79 -4.76
C ASP A 43 -23.61 -4.41 -5.98
N LYS A 44 -22.81 -3.34 -5.83
CA LYS A 44 -21.87 -2.94 -6.88
C LYS A 44 -20.59 -3.75 -6.73
N PRO A 45 -20.07 -4.38 -7.79
CA PRO A 45 -18.79 -5.05 -7.71
C PRO A 45 -17.70 -4.01 -7.37
N GLN A 46 -17.00 -4.29 -6.28
CA GLN A 46 -15.92 -3.45 -5.77
C GLN A 46 -14.61 -4.21 -5.80
N ALA A 47 -13.52 -3.46 -5.88
CA ALA A 47 -12.18 -3.99 -5.67
C ALA A 47 -11.43 -3.13 -4.65
N THR A 48 -10.68 -3.78 -3.77
CA THR A 48 -9.69 -3.11 -2.94
C THR A 48 -8.51 -2.70 -3.80
N VAL A 49 -8.07 -1.46 -3.60
CA VAL A 49 -6.90 -0.88 -4.27
C VAL A 49 -5.88 -0.54 -3.19
N PHE A 50 -4.83 -1.34 -3.08
CA PHE A 50 -3.78 -1.12 -2.09
C PHE A 50 -2.52 -0.61 -2.77
N THR A 51 -2.07 0.57 -2.37
CA THR A 51 -1.01 1.32 -3.06
C THR A 51 0.29 1.23 -2.28
N ILE A 52 1.39 1.00 -3.01
CA ILE A 52 2.69 0.77 -2.42
C ILE A 52 3.74 1.59 -3.18
N PHE A 53 4.57 2.29 -2.41
CA PHE A 53 5.64 3.15 -2.89
C PHE A 53 6.93 2.82 -2.16
N VAL A 54 7.90 2.29 -2.90
CA VAL A 54 9.20 1.83 -2.39
C VAL A 54 10.28 2.83 -2.76
N VAL A 55 11.11 3.21 -1.79
CA VAL A 55 12.25 4.11 -1.96
C VAL A 55 13.55 3.35 -1.73
N LEU A 56 14.46 3.44 -2.69
CA LEU A 56 15.75 2.77 -2.76
C LEU A 56 16.83 3.81 -3.06
N GLY A 57 17.33 4.49 -2.03
CA GLY A 57 18.26 5.61 -2.21
C GLY A 57 17.62 6.74 -3.02
N SER A 58 18.16 7.02 -4.21
CA SER A 58 17.63 8.02 -5.14
C SER A 58 16.51 7.50 -6.04
N GLU A 59 16.33 6.17 -6.12
CA GLU A 59 15.31 5.56 -6.97
C GLU A 59 14.02 5.27 -6.20
N HIS A 60 12.93 5.14 -6.94
CA HIS A 60 11.66 4.69 -6.40
C HIS A 60 10.97 3.73 -7.34
N LYS A 61 10.19 2.81 -6.77
CA LYS A 61 9.28 1.93 -7.49
C LYS A 61 7.90 2.01 -6.87
N SER A 62 6.87 1.89 -7.67
CA SER A 62 5.49 1.88 -7.21
C SER A 62 4.75 0.67 -7.77
N PHE A 63 3.83 0.14 -6.98
CA PHE A 63 2.96 -0.95 -7.39
C PHE A 63 1.62 -0.84 -6.68
N VAL A 64 0.62 -1.48 -7.27
CA VAL A 64 -0.74 -1.49 -6.78
C VAL A 64 -1.23 -2.92 -6.76
N ILE A 65 -1.78 -3.34 -5.63
CA ILE A 65 -2.48 -4.61 -5.49
C ILE A 65 -3.96 -4.33 -5.71
N ILE A 66 -4.57 -5.06 -6.65
CA ILE A 66 -6.01 -5.05 -6.91
C ILE A 66 -6.56 -6.40 -6.45
N SER A 67 -7.59 -6.40 -5.62
CA SER A 67 -8.18 -7.61 -5.07
C SER A 67 -9.68 -7.45 -4.87
N ASP A 68 -10.40 -8.57 -4.98
CA ASP A 68 -11.80 -8.74 -4.59
C ASP A 68 -11.98 -8.92 -3.07
N TYR A 69 -10.91 -9.07 -2.29
CA TYR A 69 -10.95 -9.08 -0.84
C TYR A 69 -11.18 -7.67 -0.30
N LEU A 70 -12.42 -7.37 0.12
CA LEU A 70 -12.85 -6.00 0.48
C LEU A 70 -12.52 -5.58 1.92
N GLU A 71 -12.08 -6.51 2.77
CA GLU A 71 -11.78 -6.21 4.17
C GLU A 71 -10.42 -5.52 4.29
N HIS A 72 -10.41 -4.31 4.86
CA HIS A 72 -9.18 -3.61 5.20
C HIS A 72 -8.74 -4.08 6.59
N ASP A 73 -8.06 -5.23 6.62
CA ASP A 73 -7.64 -5.91 7.84
C ASP A 73 -6.13 -6.24 7.85
N THR A 74 -5.67 -6.79 8.97
CA THR A 74 -4.27 -7.22 9.12
C THR A 74 -3.89 -8.41 8.24
N LYS A 75 -4.85 -9.27 7.84
CA LYS A 75 -4.54 -10.43 6.97
C LYS A 75 -4.15 -9.95 5.59
N PHE A 76 -4.89 -8.99 5.04
CA PHE A 76 -4.57 -8.37 3.77
C PHE A 76 -3.20 -7.70 3.82
N VAL A 77 -2.91 -6.97 4.90
CA VAL A 77 -1.61 -6.30 5.08
C VAL A 77 -0.46 -7.31 5.15
N TYR A 78 -0.63 -8.45 5.83
CA TYR A 78 0.37 -9.52 5.84
C TYR A 78 0.60 -10.13 4.46
N PHE A 79 -0.47 -10.39 3.71
CA PHE A 79 -0.37 -10.83 2.32
C PHE A 79 0.36 -9.80 1.43
N ALA A 80 0.03 -8.52 1.58
CA ALA A 80 0.72 -7.45 0.87
C ALA A 80 2.22 -7.42 1.24
N GLN A 81 2.58 -7.61 2.51
CA GLN A 81 3.97 -7.72 2.95
C GLN A 81 4.70 -8.87 2.26
N GLN A 82 4.10 -10.05 2.08
CA GLN A 82 4.71 -11.16 1.34
C GLN A 82 5.11 -10.75 -0.09
N LEU A 83 4.21 -10.09 -0.82
CA LEU A 83 4.47 -9.61 -2.18
C LEU A 83 5.53 -8.52 -2.22
N VAL A 84 5.46 -7.56 -1.27
CA VAL A 84 6.44 -6.49 -1.12
C VAL A 84 7.82 -7.06 -0.88
N VAL A 85 7.98 -7.95 0.10
CA VAL A 85 9.30 -8.46 0.50
C VAL A 85 9.89 -9.30 -0.63
N SER A 86 9.08 -10.12 -1.31
CA SER A 86 9.53 -10.84 -2.50
C SER A 86 10.08 -9.90 -3.57
N THR A 87 9.35 -8.81 -3.86
CA THR A 87 9.76 -7.80 -4.85
C THR A 87 11.02 -7.05 -4.39
N VAL A 88 11.08 -6.64 -3.12
CA VAL A 88 12.22 -5.93 -2.54
C VAL A 88 13.48 -6.80 -2.61
N LYS A 89 13.40 -8.10 -2.31
CA LYS A 89 14.55 -9.00 -2.43
C LYS A 89 15.06 -9.16 -3.86
N GLN A 90 14.20 -9.03 -4.87
CA GLN A 90 14.63 -9.06 -6.27
C GLN A 90 15.38 -7.79 -6.68
N ILE A 91 14.92 -6.62 -6.23
CA ILE A 91 15.47 -5.31 -6.62
C ILE A 91 16.60 -4.82 -5.70
N ALA A 92 16.63 -5.29 -4.46
CA ALA A 92 17.62 -4.96 -3.43
C ALA A 92 18.03 -6.24 -2.66
N PRO A 93 18.78 -7.17 -3.27
CA PRO A 93 19.06 -8.49 -2.70
C PRO A 93 19.85 -8.47 -1.38
N ARG A 94 20.54 -7.36 -1.08
CA ARG A 94 21.35 -7.20 0.12
C ARG A 94 20.63 -6.42 1.23
N VAL A 95 19.35 -6.09 1.07
CA VAL A 95 18.57 -5.35 2.06
C VAL A 95 18.68 -6.00 3.44
N ARG A 96 18.96 -5.19 4.46
CA ARG A 96 19.06 -5.63 5.85
C ARG A 96 17.84 -5.24 6.67
N LEU A 97 17.21 -4.13 6.29
CA LEU A 97 16.08 -3.56 7.01
C LEU A 97 15.03 -3.02 6.05
N ILE A 98 13.77 -3.39 6.29
CA ILE A 98 12.61 -2.77 5.65
C ILE A 98 11.90 -1.88 6.66
N ASN A 99 11.75 -0.59 6.35
CA ASN A 99 10.94 0.32 7.15
C ASN A 99 9.59 0.54 6.48
N TYR A 100 8.54 -0.02 7.08
CA TYR A 100 7.16 0.22 6.66
C TYR A 100 6.67 1.57 7.17
N VAL A 101 6.09 2.37 6.28
CA VAL A 101 5.53 3.68 6.60
C VAL A 101 4.06 3.68 6.22
N THR A 102 3.18 3.78 7.20
CA THR A 102 1.72 3.78 6.99
C THR A 102 1.06 4.87 7.81
N ASP A 103 -0.24 5.09 7.61
CA ASP A 103 -1.01 5.89 8.56
C ASP A 103 -1.21 5.13 9.89
N GLY A 104 -1.81 5.81 10.86
CA GLY A 104 -2.08 5.27 12.19
C GLY A 104 -3.40 4.51 12.32
N ALA A 105 -4.04 4.06 11.23
CA ALA A 105 -5.36 3.45 11.27
C ALA A 105 -5.36 2.15 12.12
N PRO A 106 -6.15 2.09 13.21
CA PRO A 106 -6.13 0.93 14.11
C PRO A 106 -6.69 -0.36 13.50
N SER A 107 -7.61 -0.29 12.55
CA SER A 107 -8.24 -1.49 11.99
C SER A 107 -7.25 -2.37 11.22
N HIS A 108 -6.30 -1.78 10.49
CA HIS A 108 -5.45 -2.52 9.57
C HIS A 108 -3.95 -2.27 9.70
N PHE A 109 -3.51 -1.15 10.28
CA PHE A 109 -2.07 -0.88 10.47
C PHE A 109 -1.65 -0.85 11.94
N LYS A 110 -2.26 -0.01 12.76
CA LYS A 110 -1.82 0.21 14.15
C LYS A 110 -2.57 -0.68 15.15
N ASN A 111 -2.31 -1.99 15.11
CA ASN A 111 -2.91 -2.96 16.03
C ASN A 111 -1.95 -4.06 16.52
N ARG A 112 -2.40 -4.82 17.52
CA ARG A 112 -1.64 -5.93 18.14
C ARG A 112 -1.24 -7.03 17.15
N HIS A 113 -2.05 -7.29 16.13
CA HIS A 113 -1.78 -8.36 15.16
C HIS A 113 -0.63 -7.95 14.25
N ASN A 114 -0.59 -6.70 13.78
CA ASN A 114 0.57 -6.22 13.03
C ASN A 114 1.84 -6.12 13.87
N ILE A 115 1.74 -5.78 15.16
CA ILE A 115 2.90 -5.82 16.07
C ILE A 115 3.42 -7.26 16.20
N LEU A 116 2.53 -8.25 16.28
CA LEU A 116 2.90 -9.66 16.27
C LEU A 116 3.60 -10.04 14.96
N ASN A 117 2.99 -9.72 13.81
CA ASN A 117 3.59 -9.96 12.50
C ASN A 117 4.96 -9.30 12.37
N LEU A 118 5.12 -8.07 12.86
CA LEU A 118 6.40 -7.35 12.88
C LEU A 118 7.46 -8.09 13.71
N SER A 119 7.06 -8.68 14.83
CA SER A 119 7.96 -9.44 15.72
C SER A 119 8.45 -10.76 15.09
N PHE A 120 7.65 -11.36 14.21
CA PHE A 120 7.99 -12.58 13.46
C PHE A 120 8.54 -12.31 12.07
N HIS A 121 8.65 -11.04 11.65
CA HIS A 121 8.98 -10.68 10.28
C HIS A 121 10.33 -11.22 9.80
N GLU A 122 11.35 -11.23 10.66
CA GLU A 122 12.65 -11.81 10.33
C GLU A 122 12.60 -13.34 10.20
N ILE A 123 11.74 -14.00 10.98
CA ILE A 123 11.51 -15.45 10.91
C ILE A 123 10.77 -15.79 9.62
N ASP A 124 9.69 -15.07 9.32
CA ASP A 124 8.80 -15.35 8.18
C ASP A 124 9.46 -14.97 6.84
N PHE A 125 10.20 -13.87 6.82
CA PHE A 125 10.72 -13.29 5.57
C PHE A 125 12.24 -13.21 5.51
N GLY A 126 12.98 -13.59 6.54
CA GLY A 126 14.45 -13.57 6.52
C GLY A 126 15.05 -12.16 6.38
N VAL A 127 14.29 -11.12 6.74
CA VAL A 127 14.77 -9.72 6.74
C VAL A 127 14.16 -8.98 7.93
N ARG A 128 14.94 -8.14 8.58
CA ARG A 128 14.45 -7.32 9.68
C ARG A 128 13.51 -6.24 9.17
N SER A 129 12.57 -5.84 10.02
CA SER A 129 11.72 -4.71 9.72
C SER A 129 11.47 -3.83 10.94
N ILE A 130 11.13 -2.58 10.63
CA ILE A 130 10.58 -1.60 11.57
C ILE A 130 9.33 -1.00 10.95
N TRP A 131 8.48 -0.43 11.80
CA TRP A 131 7.25 0.21 11.36
C TRP A 131 7.16 1.63 11.90
N THR A 132 7.03 2.59 11.00
CA THR A 132 6.81 4.00 11.30
C THR A 132 5.35 4.36 11.02
N PHE A 133 4.64 4.83 12.05
CA PHE A 133 3.27 5.33 11.89
C PHE A 133 3.26 6.84 11.71
N THR A 134 2.51 7.29 10.71
CA THR A 134 2.29 8.71 10.42
C THR A 134 0.95 9.15 11.03
N ALA A 135 0.76 10.43 11.35
CA ALA A 135 -0.50 10.88 11.92
C ALA A 135 -1.61 10.76 10.88
N THR A 136 -2.73 10.15 11.28
CA THR A 136 -3.99 10.13 10.53
C THR A 136 -4.39 11.56 10.19
N SER A 137 -4.72 11.82 8.92
CA SER A 137 -5.28 13.07 8.37
C SER A 137 -4.33 14.21 7.93
N HIS A 138 -3.02 14.17 8.17
CA HIS A 138 -2.14 15.30 7.85
C HIS A 138 -0.94 14.93 6.97
N GLY A 139 -1.18 14.97 5.66
CA GLY A 139 -0.14 14.97 4.62
C GLY A 139 -0.37 13.91 3.55
N LYS A 140 -0.88 14.32 2.39
CA LYS A 140 -0.97 13.45 1.21
C LYS A 140 0.43 12.99 0.80
N GLY A 141 0.59 11.69 0.61
CA GLY A 141 1.83 11.04 0.20
C GLY A 141 1.78 10.53 -1.26
N PRO A 142 2.91 9.97 -1.75
CA PRO A 142 2.96 9.34 -3.06
C PRO A 142 1.91 8.23 -3.27
N VAL A 143 1.57 7.50 -2.19
CA VAL A 143 0.58 6.41 -2.19
C VAL A 143 -0.85 6.90 -2.50
N ASP A 144 -1.21 8.11 -2.06
CA ASP A 144 -2.49 8.75 -2.40
C ASP A 144 -2.57 9.08 -3.89
N GLY A 145 -1.48 9.66 -4.43
CA GLY A 145 -1.37 10.02 -5.85
C GLY A 145 -1.45 8.79 -6.75
N LEU A 146 -0.82 7.69 -6.35
CA LEU A 146 -0.88 6.42 -7.06
C LEU A 146 -2.31 5.87 -7.10
N GLY A 147 -3.01 5.87 -5.97
CA GLY A 147 -4.40 5.42 -5.89
C GLY A 147 -5.34 6.28 -6.72
N ALA A 148 -5.16 7.59 -6.70
CA ALA A 148 -5.93 8.51 -7.52
C ALA A 148 -5.70 8.30 -9.02
N ALA A 149 -4.45 8.09 -9.45
CA ALA A 149 -4.09 7.87 -10.85
C ALA A 149 -4.68 6.55 -11.40
N VAL A 150 -4.58 5.46 -10.64
CA VAL A 150 -5.16 4.16 -11.02
C VAL A 150 -6.67 4.25 -11.13
N LYS A 151 -7.35 4.75 -10.09
CA LYS A 151 -8.81 4.87 -10.09
C LYS A 151 -9.32 5.78 -11.21
N SER A 152 -8.69 6.94 -11.42
CA SER A 152 -9.05 7.86 -12.51
C SER A 152 -8.89 7.23 -13.90
N THR A 153 -7.84 6.42 -14.09
CA THR A 153 -7.62 5.73 -15.36
C THR A 153 -8.62 4.61 -15.58
N ALA A 154 -8.90 3.81 -14.55
CA ALA A 154 -9.93 2.76 -14.60
C ALA A 154 -11.32 3.35 -14.88
N THR A 155 -11.71 4.43 -14.20
CA THR A 155 -12.98 5.12 -14.45
C THR A 155 -13.08 5.60 -15.91
N ARG A 156 -12.03 6.23 -16.45
CA ARG A 156 -12.02 6.68 -17.85
C ARG A 156 -12.11 5.53 -18.84
N TYR A 157 -11.51 4.39 -18.54
CA TYR A 157 -11.58 3.20 -19.38
C TYR A 157 -13.01 2.62 -19.41
N LEU A 158 -13.61 2.42 -18.23
CA LEU A 158 -14.98 1.92 -18.08
C LEU A 158 -16.01 2.85 -18.75
N MET A 159 -15.84 4.17 -18.63
CA MET A 159 -16.69 5.14 -19.32
C MET A 159 -16.62 5.05 -20.85
N ARG A 160 -15.53 4.52 -21.40
CA ARG A 160 -15.32 4.43 -22.86
C ARG A 160 -15.71 3.08 -23.45
N HIS A 161 -15.60 1.99 -22.69
CA HIS A 161 -15.73 0.63 -23.23
C HIS A 161 -16.84 -0.20 -22.56
N GLY A 162 -17.42 0.26 -21.44
CA GLY A 162 -18.33 -0.55 -20.64
C GLY A 162 -17.61 -1.70 -19.89
N PRO A 163 -18.30 -2.41 -18.99
CA PRO A 163 -17.81 -3.66 -18.42
C PRO A 163 -18.01 -4.77 -19.47
N GLU A 164 -16.96 -5.55 -19.72
CA GLU A 164 -17.03 -6.77 -20.56
C GLU A 164 -17.87 -7.88 -19.90
#